data_AF-A0A539EBM0-F1
#
_entry.id   AF-A0A539EBM0-F1
#
_cell.length_a   1.000
_cell.length_b   1.000
_cell.length_c   1.000
_cell.angle_alpha   90.00
_cell.angle_beta   90.00
_cell.angle_gamma   90.00
#
_symmetry.space_group_name_H-M   'P 1'
#
loop_
_entity.id
_entity.type
_entity.pdbx_description
1 polymer ?
#
loop_
_entity_poly.entity_id
_entity_poly.type
_entity_poly.pdbx_seq_one_letter_code
_entity_poly.pdbx_strand_id
1 'polypeptide(L)'
;EGPAGARRIDIFPAGDPTIGPIPTIDSLATIDRAGLELQLRRDAEFLMTERLSDGRFSSQGAWYQNSFPVRTLLAGHELLGVPAWREAALELLDEFVAGQLPNGNWHASYADVKHCPKSPPDTSSANLADVGSMTLAVALAATQVEEPRRSRYRAALVRYADSISLPNQLAEHRLSLPLHRGDRHAGVDAGGAAPAHR
;
A
#
# COMPACT_ATOMS: atom_id res chain seq x y z
N GLU A 1 -10.17 -29.51 4.09
CA GLU A 1 -10.40 -30.18 5.39
C GLU A 1 -9.13 -30.08 6.21
N GLY A 2 -9.23 -29.95 7.53
CA GLY A 2 -8.06 -29.75 8.41
C GLY A 2 -7.35 -31.06 8.78
N PRO A 3 -6.21 -30.99 9.50
CA PRO A 3 -5.49 -32.17 9.97
C PRO A 3 -6.35 -33.06 10.89
N ALA A 4 -5.95 -34.33 11.05
CA ALA A 4 -6.66 -35.29 11.90
C ALA A 4 -6.89 -34.72 13.31
N GLY A 5 -8.16 -34.70 13.75
CA GLY A 5 -8.57 -34.11 15.03
C GLY A 5 -8.98 -32.63 14.97
N ALA A 6 -8.83 -31.97 13.82
CA ALA A 6 -9.37 -30.64 13.62
C ALA A 6 -10.91 -30.69 13.59
N ARG A 7 -11.53 -29.75 14.32
CA ARG A 7 -12.97 -29.57 14.37
C ARG A 7 -13.26 -28.13 13.95
N ARG A 8 -14.28 -27.95 13.11
CA ARG A 8 -14.85 -26.60 12.89
C ARG A 8 -15.53 -26.20 14.18
N ILE A 9 -15.06 -25.12 14.78
CA ILE A 9 -15.73 -24.46 15.90
C ILE A 9 -16.33 -23.17 15.37
N ASP A 10 -17.57 -22.89 15.75
CA ASP A 10 -18.16 -21.58 15.53
C ASP A 10 -17.51 -20.60 16.50
N ILE A 11 -16.82 -19.60 15.97
CA ILE A 11 -16.18 -18.56 16.77
C ILE A 11 -17.19 -17.52 17.27
N PHE A 12 -18.43 -17.55 16.77
CA PHE A 12 -19.54 -16.70 17.20
C PHE A 12 -20.77 -17.55 17.58
N PRO A 13 -20.70 -18.32 18.69
CA PRO A 13 -21.73 -19.30 19.07
C PRO A 13 -23.11 -18.67 19.42
N ALA A 14 -23.19 -17.35 19.53
CA ALA A 14 -24.42 -16.61 19.77
C ALA A 14 -25.08 -16.03 18.50
N GLY A 15 -24.53 -16.34 17.31
CA GLY A 15 -25.14 -15.93 16.04
C GLY A 15 -26.48 -16.63 15.79
N ASP A 16 -27.40 -15.93 15.13
CA ASP A 16 -28.66 -16.52 14.66
C ASP A 16 -28.36 -17.69 13.70
N PRO A 17 -28.75 -18.94 14.00
CA PRO A 17 -28.44 -20.09 13.16
C PRO A 17 -29.10 -20.04 11.77
N THR A 18 -30.03 -19.11 11.53
CA THR A 18 -30.65 -18.86 10.22
C THR A 18 -29.87 -17.87 9.37
N ILE A 19 -29.05 -17.01 10.00
CA ILE A 19 -28.13 -16.08 9.35
C ILE A 19 -26.75 -16.72 9.52
N GLY A 20 -26.36 -17.56 8.57
CA GLY A 20 -25.01 -18.13 8.56
C GLY A 20 -23.92 -17.05 8.77
N PRO A 21 -22.67 -17.43 9.06
CA PRO A 21 -21.60 -16.49 9.44
C PRO A 21 -21.26 -15.43 8.37
N ILE A 22 -21.87 -15.55 7.19
CA ILE A 22 -21.73 -14.67 6.04
C ILE A 22 -23.15 -14.26 5.62
N PRO A 23 -23.46 -12.95 5.55
CA PRO A 23 -24.71 -12.46 5.01
C PRO A 23 -24.97 -13.05 3.61
N THR A 24 -26.22 -13.38 3.29
CA THR A 24 -26.56 -13.80 1.92
C THR A 24 -26.37 -12.62 0.97
N ILE A 25 -26.05 -12.87 -0.30
CA ILE A 25 -25.83 -11.79 -1.28
C ILE A 25 -27.05 -10.85 -1.38
N ASP A 26 -28.25 -11.40 -1.21
CA ASP A 26 -29.53 -10.67 -1.23
C ASP A 26 -29.76 -9.82 0.02
N SER A 27 -29.00 -10.06 1.10
CA SER A 27 -29.05 -9.26 2.33
C SER A 27 -28.10 -8.05 2.31
N LEU A 28 -27.25 -7.95 1.29
CA LEU A 28 -26.41 -6.78 1.08
C LEU A 28 -27.27 -5.65 0.53
N ALA A 29 -27.17 -4.46 1.13
CA ALA A 29 -27.83 -3.27 0.61
C ALA A 29 -27.40 -3.03 -0.84
N THR A 30 -28.36 -3.00 -1.76
CA THR A 30 -28.12 -2.71 -3.17
C THR A 30 -28.08 -1.20 -3.35
N ILE A 31 -26.87 -0.65 -3.34
CA ILE A 31 -26.63 0.74 -3.72
C ILE A 31 -26.33 0.74 -5.21
N ASP A 32 -27.10 1.51 -5.99
CA ASP A 32 -26.81 1.69 -7.40
C ASP A 32 -25.55 2.54 -7.61
N ARG A 33 -25.11 2.65 -8.87
CA ARG A 33 -23.90 3.41 -9.18
C ARG A 33 -24.00 4.87 -8.74
N ALA A 34 -25.15 5.51 -8.92
CA ALA A 34 -25.36 6.90 -8.52
C ALA A 34 -25.26 7.08 -6.99
N GLY A 35 -25.81 6.13 -6.23
CA GLY A 35 -25.69 6.09 -4.77
C GLY A 35 -24.25 5.89 -4.30
N LEU A 36 -23.47 5.03 -4.98
CA LEU A 36 -22.05 4.84 -4.68
C LEU A 36 -21.23 6.11 -4.97
N GLU A 37 -21.48 6.77 -6.09
CA GLU A 37 -20.83 8.04 -6.43
C GLU A 37 -21.18 9.16 -5.43
N LEU A 38 -22.44 9.22 -5.00
CA LEU A 38 -22.88 10.14 -3.96
C LEU A 38 -22.22 9.86 -2.60
N GLN A 39 -22.10 8.59 -2.23
CA GLN A 39 -21.44 8.20 -0.98
C GLN A 39 -19.94 8.57 -1.01
N LEU A 40 -19.24 8.23 -2.09
CA LEU A 40 -17.83 8.60 -2.27
C LEU A 40 -17.62 10.12 -2.20
N ARG A 41 -18.53 10.90 -2.80
CA ARG A 41 -18.50 12.36 -2.70
C ARG A 41 -18.63 12.84 -1.26
N ARG A 42 -19.59 12.32 -0.50
CA ARG A 42 -19.80 12.67 0.92
C ARG A 42 -18.58 12.34 1.76
N ASP A 43 -18.00 11.16 1.56
CA ASP A 43 -16.81 10.73 2.30
C ASP A 43 -15.61 11.63 1.97
N ALA A 44 -15.39 11.95 0.69
CA ALA A 44 -14.32 12.85 0.27
C ALA A 44 -14.52 14.28 0.80
N GLU A 45 -15.73 14.83 0.75
CA GLU A 45 -16.05 16.16 1.26
C GLU A 45 -15.87 16.25 2.77
N PHE A 46 -16.28 15.21 3.51
CA PHE A 46 -16.03 15.10 4.95
C PHE A 46 -14.52 15.11 5.23
N LEU A 47 -13.74 14.29 4.54
CA LEU A 47 -12.28 14.24 4.71
C LEU A 47 -11.60 15.59 4.43
N MET A 48 -12.07 16.32 3.42
CA MET A 48 -11.54 17.64 3.09
C MET A 48 -11.92 18.69 4.14
N THR A 49 -13.13 18.60 4.70
CA THR A 49 -13.62 19.51 5.74
C THR A 49 -12.88 19.30 7.06
N GLU A 50 -12.66 18.04 7.43
CA GLU A 50 -11.99 17.65 8.68
C GLU A 50 -10.46 17.56 8.55
N ARG A 51 -9.91 17.94 7.38
CA ARG A 51 -8.46 17.96 7.15
C ARG A 51 -7.80 18.89 8.17
N LEU A 52 -6.76 18.40 8.82
CA LEU A 52 -5.99 19.16 9.79
C LEU A 52 -5.25 20.31 9.12
N SER A 53 -4.92 21.34 9.90
CA SER A 53 -4.23 22.54 9.40
C SER A 53 -2.82 22.28 8.86
N ASP A 54 -2.22 21.15 9.22
CA ASP A 54 -0.94 20.66 8.70
C ASP A 54 -1.09 19.78 7.44
N GLY A 55 -2.32 19.63 6.93
CA GLY A 55 -2.63 18.87 5.73
C GLY A 55 -2.87 17.38 5.95
N ARG A 56 -2.83 16.89 7.20
CA ARG A 56 -3.06 15.49 7.54
C ARG A 56 -4.55 15.19 7.80
N PHE A 57 -4.88 13.91 7.89
CA PHE A 57 -6.26 13.43 8.14
C PHE A 57 -6.41 12.69 9.47
N SER A 58 -5.33 12.59 10.25
CA SER A 58 -5.36 12.03 11.59
C SER A 58 -4.43 12.79 12.54
N SER A 59 -4.88 12.97 13.78
CA SER A 59 -4.12 13.56 14.88
C SER A 59 -3.34 12.54 15.71
N GLN A 60 -3.49 11.24 15.47
CA GLN A 60 -2.88 10.19 16.30
C GLN A 60 -1.42 9.88 15.92
N GLY A 61 -0.83 10.63 14.98
CA GLY A 61 0.58 10.51 14.64
C GLY A 61 0.97 9.27 13.84
N ALA A 62 0.03 8.40 13.45
CA ALA A 62 0.31 7.15 12.72
C ALA A 62 0.05 7.28 11.21
N TRP A 63 1.04 6.90 10.40
CA TRP A 63 0.93 7.01 8.94
C TRP A 63 -0.19 6.14 8.35
N TYR A 64 -0.42 4.95 8.89
CA TYR A 64 -1.43 4.03 8.37
C TYR A 64 -2.84 4.63 8.35
N GLN A 65 -3.16 5.50 9.31
CA GLN A 65 -4.47 6.13 9.40
C GLN A 65 -4.71 7.14 8.28
N ASN A 66 -3.65 7.80 7.81
CA ASN A 66 -3.72 8.67 6.65
C ASN A 66 -3.87 7.90 5.33
N SER A 67 -3.52 6.60 5.30
CA SER A 67 -3.61 5.80 4.08
C SER A 67 -5.04 5.61 3.57
N PHE A 68 -6.05 5.59 4.46
CA PHE A 68 -7.45 5.42 4.06
C PHE A 68 -7.98 6.70 3.41
N PRO A 69 -7.89 7.88 4.05
CA PRO A 69 -8.28 9.14 3.43
C PRO A 69 -7.57 9.40 2.10
N VAL A 70 -6.26 9.17 2.03
CA VAL A 70 -5.49 9.35 0.80
C VAL A 70 -6.06 8.48 -0.33
N ARG A 71 -6.29 7.19 -0.08
CA ARG A 71 -6.87 6.29 -1.12
C ARG A 71 -8.29 6.69 -1.51
N THR A 72 -9.11 7.11 -0.55
CA THR A 72 -10.46 7.61 -0.83
C THR A 72 -10.42 8.85 -1.72
N LEU A 73 -9.53 9.80 -1.45
CA LEU A 73 -9.41 11.03 -2.23
C LEU A 73 -8.83 10.79 -3.63
N LEU A 74 -7.84 9.90 -3.76
CA LEU A 74 -7.30 9.47 -5.07
C LEU A 74 -8.37 8.77 -5.92
N ALA A 75 -9.18 7.90 -5.31
CA ALA A 75 -10.30 7.25 -5.98
C ALA A 75 -11.41 8.25 -6.33
N GLY A 76 -11.72 9.18 -5.43
CA GLY A 76 -12.67 10.26 -5.65
C GLY A 76 -12.26 11.15 -6.83
N HIS A 77 -10.98 11.48 -6.95
CA HIS A 77 -10.45 12.20 -8.10
C HIS A 77 -10.65 11.43 -9.40
N GLU A 78 -10.20 10.17 -9.42
CA GLU A 78 -10.27 9.32 -10.63
C GLU A 78 -11.71 9.13 -11.11
N LEU A 79 -12.64 8.87 -10.18
CA LEU A 79 -14.01 8.50 -10.52
C LEU A 79 -14.94 9.71 -10.69
N LEU A 80 -14.73 10.79 -9.93
CA LEU A 80 -15.62 11.96 -9.89
C LEU A 80 -14.99 13.23 -10.45
N GLY A 81 -13.73 13.18 -10.88
CA GLY A 81 -13.06 14.25 -11.61
C GLY A 81 -12.74 15.50 -10.78
N VAL A 82 -12.66 15.41 -9.44
CA VAL A 82 -12.39 16.57 -8.57
C VAL A 82 -10.88 16.71 -8.32
N PRO A 83 -10.18 17.71 -8.88
CA PRO A 83 -8.71 17.80 -8.79
C PRO A 83 -8.20 18.10 -7.38
N ALA A 84 -8.92 18.93 -6.62
CA ALA A 84 -8.50 19.34 -5.28
C ALA A 84 -8.30 18.17 -4.31
N TRP A 85 -9.07 17.09 -4.47
CA TRP A 85 -8.95 15.89 -3.65
C TRP A 85 -7.63 15.16 -3.92
N ARG A 86 -7.23 15.03 -5.19
CA ARG A 86 -5.93 14.48 -5.55
C ARG A 86 -4.81 15.34 -4.99
N GLU A 87 -4.86 16.65 -5.18
CA GLU A 87 -3.77 17.52 -4.73
C GLU A 87 -3.57 17.44 -3.20
N ALA A 88 -4.65 17.41 -2.42
CA ALA A 88 -4.58 17.22 -0.97
C ALA A 88 -3.94 15.86 -0.58
N ALA A 89 -4.27 14.79 -1.30
CA ALA A 89 -3.66 13.48 -1.10
C ALA A 89 -2.16 13.48 -1.48
N LEU A 90 -1.80 14.16 -2.57
CA LEU A 90 -0.43 14.23 -3.07
C LEU A 90 0.49 15.05 -2.16
N GLU A 91 0.00 16.13 -1.56
CA GLU A 91 0.77 16.92 -0.56
C GLU A 91 1.26 16.04 0.58
N LEU A 92 0.38 15.20 1.12
CA LEU A 92 0.72 14.29 2.22
C LEU A 92 1.65 13.15 1.78
N LEU A 93 1.45 12.63 0.56
CA LEU A 93 2.32 11.60 0.00
C LEU A 93 3.72 12.12 -0.34
N ASP A 94 3.84 13.38 -0.79
CA ASP A 94 5.13 14.03 -1.01
C ASP A 94 5.91 14.14 0.32
N GLU A 95 5.24 14.46 1.44
CA GLU A 95 5.84 14.46 2.77
C GLU A 95 6.29 13.05 3.20
N PHE A 96 5.42 12.06 3.06
CA PHE A 96 5.74 10.68 3.37
C PHE A 96 6.97 10.21 2.59
N VAL A 97 6.98 10.39 1.26
CA VAL A 97 8.10 10.00 0.39
C VAL A 97 9.39 10.73 0.76
N ALA A 98 9.33 12.02 1.09
CA ALA A 98 10.50 12.78 1.54
C ALA A 98 11.06 12.28 2.88
N GLY A 99 10.22 11.68 3.74
CA GLY A 99 10.62 11.10 5.02
C GLY A 99 11.27 9.72 4.95
N GLN A 100 11.57 9.19 3.75
CA GLN A 100 12.18 7.86 3.63
C GLN A 100 13.58 7.82 4.28
N LEU A 101 13.77 6.85 5.17
CA LEU A 101 15.02 6.65 5.90
C LEU A 101 16.13 6.10 4.98
N PRO A 102 17.42 6.26 5.34
CA PRO A 102 18.54 5.74 4.55
C PRO A 102 18.48 4.23 4.28
N ASN A 103 17.86 3.45 5.17
CA ASN A 103 17.66 2.00 5.02
C ASN A 103 16.46 1.63 4.12
N GLY A 104 15.79 2.59 3.49
CA GLY A 104 14.64 2.37 2.61
C GLY A 104 13.30 2.22 3.32
N ASN A 105 13.26 2.26 4.65
CA ASN A 105 12.03 2.19 5.43
C ASN A 105 11.48 3.59 5.77
N TRP A 106 10.36 3.63 6.49
CA TRP A 106 9.83 4.81 7.16
C TRP A 106 9.58 4.51 8.63
N HIS A 107 9.48 5.55 9.44
CA HIS A 107 8.86 5.42 10.74
C HIS A 107 7.37 5.08 10.57
N ALA A 108 6.82 4.23 11.44
CA ALA A 108 5.38 3.96 11.44
C ALA A 108 4.55 5.20 11.82
N SER A 109 5.18 6.11 12.57
CA SER A 109 4.60 7.37 13.03
C SER A 109 5.35 8.58 12.46
N TYR A 110 4.68 9.72 12.37
CA TYR A 110 5.28 11.04 12.14
C TYR A 110 5.34 11.83 13.44
N ALA A 111 6.14 12.89 13.46
CA ALA A 111 6.29 13.73 14.64
C ALA A 111 4.93 14.35 15.03
N ASP A 112 4.51 14.13 16.27
CA ASP A 112 3.24 14.59 16.81
C ASP A 112 3.08 16.12 16.76
N VAL A 113 1.84 16.54 16.53
CA VAL A 113 1.33 17.86 16.87
C VAL A 113 1.57 18.11 18.37
N LYS A 114 1.98 19.33 18.74
CA LYS A 114 2.56 19.74 20.05
C LYS A 114 1.82 19.37 21.36
N HIS A 115 0.72 18.61 21.34
CA HIS A 115 -0.17 18.42 22.49
C HIS A 115 -0.65 16.97 22.75
N CYS A 116 -0.16 15.95 22.03
CA CYS A 116 -0.50 14.55 22.30
C CYS A 116 0.58 13.82 23.12
N PRO A 117 0.20 12.85 23.98
CA PRO A 117 1.15 12.00 24.67
C PRO A 117 1.97 11.21 23.65
N LYS A 118 3.29 11.37 23.70
CA LYS A 118 4.24 10.76 22.78
C LYS A 118 4.03 9.25 22.76
N SER A 119 3.66 8.67 21.62
CA SER A 119 4.00 7.26 21.40
C SER A 119 5.52 7.16 21.43
N PRO A 120 6.13 6.22 22.17
CA PRO A 120 7.55 6.00 22.07
C PRO A 120 7.88 5.78 20.58
N PRO A 121 8.88 6.47 20.04
CA PRO A 121 9.25 6.29 18.64
C PRO A 121 9.72 4.85 18.51
N ASP A 122 8.86 3.96 18.00
CA ASP A 122 9.29 2.65 17.59
C ASP A 122 10.10 2.85 16.31
N THR A 123 11.40 3.11 16.50
CA THR A 123 12.37 3.28 15.43
C THR A 123 12.84 1.93 14.87
N SER A 124 12.35 0.81 15.41
CA SER A 124 12.85 -0.53 15.13
C SER A 124 11.85 -1.41 14.38
N SER A 125 10.55 -1.18 14.57
CA SER A 125 9.52 -1.94 13.89
C SER A 125 9.17 -1.30 12.55
N ALA A 126 9.62 -1.92 11.47
CA ALA A 126 8.93 -1.84 10.20
C ALA A 126 7.55 -2.50 10.39
N ASN A 127 6.57 -1.77 10.93
CA ASN A 127 5.20 -2.29 10.89
C ASN A 127 4.79 -2.36 9.41
N LEU A 128 4.97 -3.55 8.83
CA LEU A 128 4.74 -3.81 7.41
C LEU A 128 3.29 -3.52 7.03
N ALA A 129 2.34 -3.64 7.95
CA ALA A 129 0.95 -3.27 7.70
C ALA A 129 0.80 -1.74 7.54
N ASP A 130 1.44 -0.97 8.42
CA ASP A 130 1.30 0.49 8.44
C ASP A 130 2.03 1.13 7.25
N VAL A 131 3.31 0.80 7.10
CA VAL A 131 4.14 1.29 5.99
C VAL A 131 3.67 0.70 4.66
N GLY A 132 3.24 -0.57 4.65
CA GLY A 132 2.62 -1.21 3.49
C GLY A 132 1.37 -0.48 3.00
N SER A 133 0.52 -0.01 3.91
CA SER A 133 -0.70 0.73 3.54
C SER A 133 -0.37 2.07 2.86
N MET A 134 0.64 2.79 3.34
CA MET A 134 1.10 4.03 2.70
C MET A 134 1.81 3.78 1.38
N THR A 135 2.65 2.74 1.28
CA THR A 135 3.33 2.40 0.02
C THR A 135 2.33 1.98 -1.06
N LEU A 136 1.24 1.31 -0.72
CA LEU A 136 0.12 1.09 -1.63
C LEU A 136 -0.48 2.42 -2.12
N ALA A 137 -0.71 3.38 -1.22
CA ALA A 137 -1.22 4.70 -1.59
C ALA A 137 -0.26 5.47 -2.52
N VAL A 138 1.05 5.41 -2.27
CA VAL A 138 2.08 5.98 -3.17
C VAL A 138 2.06 5.29 -4.54
N ALA A 139 1.92 3.96 -4.59
CA ALA A 139 1.87 3.21 -5.84
C ALA A 139 0.65 3.57 -6.68
N LEU A 140 -0.52 3.75 -6.05
CA LEU A 140 -1.73 4.25 -6.72
C LEU A 140 -1.53 5.68 -7.22
N ALA A 141 -0.95 6.56 -6.40
CA ALA A 141 -0.72 7.94 -6.81
C ALA A 141 0.30 8.07 -7.95
N ALA A 142 1.28 7.17 -8.04
CA ALA A 142 2.31 7.20 -9.08
C ALA A 142 1.74 7.07 -10.50
N THR A 143 0.55 6.47 -10.67
CA THR A 143 -0.12 6.38 -11.98
C THR A 143 -0.90 7.65 -12.34
N GLN A 144 -1.12 8.56 -11.38
CA GLN A 144 -1.94 9.76 -11.53
C GLN A 144 -1.14 11.07 -11.55
N VAL A 145 0.20 10.99 -11.53
CA VAL A 145 1.10 12.14 -11.47
C VAL A 145 2.11 12.11 -12.60
N GLU A 146 2.58 13.28 -13.02
CA GLU A 146 3.63 13.43 -14.04
C GLU A 146 5.03 13.49 -13.44
N GLU A 147 6.04 13.53 -14.31
CA GLU A 147 7.41 13.80 -13.91
C GLU A 147 7.58 15.23 -13.36
N PRO A 148 8.49 15.46 -12.39
CA PRO A 148 9.44 14.50 -11.80
C PRO A 148 8.87 13.70 -10.61
N ARG A 149 7.61 13.95 -10.22
CA ARG A 149 6.99 13.35 -9.02
C ARG A 149 6.87 11.83 -9.17
N ARG A 150 6.44 11.36 -10.35
CA ARG A 150 6.33 9.93 -10.68
C ARG A 150 7.63 9.17 -10.43
N SER A 151 8.77 9.68 -10.94
CA SER A 151 10.07 9.06 -10.73
C SER A 151 10.47 9.01 -9.25
N ARG A 152 10.22 10.08 -8.47
CA ARG A 152 10.50 10.08 -7.03
C ARG A 152 9.69 9.01 -6.28
N TYR A 153 8.40 8.92 -6.57
CA TYR A 153 7.52 7.92 -5.94
C TYR A 153 7.99 6.51 -6.27
N ARG A 154 8.28 6.24 -7.55
CA ARG A 154 8.80 4.95 -7.99
C ARG A 154 10.12 4.59 -7.31
N ALA A 155 11.05 5.54 -7.21
CA ALA A 155 12.34 5.31 -6.57
C ALA A 155 12.18 4.94 -5.08
N ALA A 156 11.28 5.63 -4.37
CA ALA A 156 10.99 5.33 -2.97
C ALA A 156 10.35 3.93 -2.79
N LEU A 157 9.39 3.57 -3.65
CA LEU A 157 8.74 2.26 -3.66
C LEU A 157 9.73 1.13 -3.93
N VAL A 158 10.59 1.28 -4.94
CA VAL A 158 11.61 0.27 -5.28
C VAL A 158 12.56 0.08 -4.11
N ARG A 159 13.05 1.17 -3.51
CA ARG A 159 13.96 1.09 -2.36
C ARG A 159 13.34 0.35 -1.19
N TYR A 160 12.07 0.61 -0.89
CA TYR A 160 11.33 -0.10 0.16
C TYR A 160 11.12 -1.58 -0.17
N ALA A 161 10.74 -1.89 -1.42
CA ALA A 161 10.56 -3.26 -1.86
C ALA A 161 11.86 -4.07 -1.71
N ASP A 162 12.96 -3.53 -2.22
CA ASP A 162 14.27 -4.19 -2.21
C ASP A 162 14.87 -4.32 -0.81
N SER A 163 14.69 -3.30 0.04
CA SER A 163 15.37 -3.23 1.35
C SER A 163 14.56 -3.83 2.49
N ILE A 164 13.23 -3.83 2.38
CA ILE A 164 12.31 -4.18 3.48
C ILE A 164 11.32 -5.26 3.05
N SER A 165 10.46 -4.98 2.06
CA SER A 165 9.31 -5.86 1.77
C SER A 165 9.73 -7.26 1.29
N LEU A 166 10.55 -7.32 0.23
CA LEU A 166 10.96 -8.59 -0.39
C LEU A 166 11.84 -9.43 0.54
N PRO A 167 12.88 -8.90 1.23
CA PRO A 167 13.65 -9.69 2.17
C PRO A 167 12.80 -10.33 3.26
N ASN A 168 11.82 -9.59 3.83
CA ASN A 168 10.93 -10.13 4.86
C ASN A 168 9.98 -11.21 4.30
N GLN A 169 9.51 -11.08 3.06
CA GLN A 169 8.66 -12.11 2.42
C GLN A 169 9.44 -13.36 2.01
N LEU A 170 10.71 -13.20 1.61
CA LEU A 170 11.56 -14.29 1.11
C LEU A 170 12.26 -15.05 2.24
N ALA A 171 12.59 -14.38 3.35
CA ALA A 171 13.18 -15.03 4.54
C ALA A 171 12.26 -16.10 5.15
N GLU A 172 10.94 -15.99 4.95
CA GLU A 172 9.95 -16.97 5.41
C GLU A 172 9.73 -18.16 4.45
N HIS A 173 10.50 -18.29 3.35
CA HIS A 173 10.34 -19.36 2.34
C HIS A 173 8.92 -19.50 1.73
N ARG A 174 8.05 -18.49 1.83
CA ARG A 174 6.65 -18.58 1.36
C ARG A 174 6.45 -18.26 -0.13
N LEU A 175 7.44 -17.69 -0.80
CA LEU A 175 7.38 -17.35 -2.23
C LEU A 175 8.66 -17.81 -2.94
N SER A 176 8.86 -19.12 -3.03
CA SER A 176 9.76 -19.69 -4.03
C SER A 176 9.02 -19.84 -5.36
N LEU A 177 8.82 -18.71 -6.06
CA LEU A 177 8.54 -18.77 -7.49
C LEU A 177 9.89 -18.86 -8.22
N PRO A 178 10.09 -19.83 -9.14
CA PRO A 178 11.29 -19.86 -9.94
C PRO A 178 11.32 -18.61 -10.81
N LEU A 179 12.27 -17.72 -10.53
CA LEU A 179 12.66 -16.67 -11.46
C LEU A 179 13.23 -17.35 -12.71
N HIS A 180 12.42 -17.48 -13.75
CA HIS A 180 12.90 -17.77 -15.09
C HIS A 180 13.77 -16.59 -15.55
N ARG A 181 15.07 -16.63 -15.23
CA ARG A 181 16.07 -15.91 -16.03
C ARG A 181 16.08 -16.56 -17.39
N GLY A 182 15.48 -15.89 -18.37
CA GLY A 182 15.64 -16.22 -19.77
C GLY A 182 17.07 -15.89 -20.20
N ASP A 183 17.98 -16.85 -20.02
CA ASP A 183 19.30 -16.82 -20.64
C ASP A 183 19.12 -17.15 -22.13
N ARG A 184 18.91 -16.10 -22.93
CA ARG A 184 19.21 -16.13 -24.36
C ARG A 184 20.72 -15.95 -24.53
N HIS A 185 21.46 -17.05 -24.43
CA HIS A 185 22.72 -17.19 -25.14
C HIS A 185 22.49 -18.13 -26.33
N ALA A 186 22.07 -17.53 -27.44
CA ALA A 186 22.24 -18.14 -28.75
C ALA A 186 23.74 -18.14 -29.05
N GLY A 187 24.32 -19.33 -29.15
CA GLY A 187 25.65 -19.52 -29.68
C GLY A 187 25.70 -19.06 -31.13
N VAL A 188 26.80 -18.41 -31.48
CA VAL A 188 27.30 -18.38 -32.86
C VAL A 188 28.79 -18.71 -32.77
N ASP A 189 29.09 -19.96 -33.12
CA ASP A 189 30.40 -20.40 -33.54
C ASP A 189 30.85 -19.59 -34.77
N ALA A 190 32.05 -19.03 -34.71
CA ALA A 190 32.81 -18.67 -35.90
C ALA A 190 34.29 -18.91 -35.60
N GLY A 191 34.88 -19.80 -36.39
CA GLY A 191 36.16 -20.45 -36.12
C GLY A 191 37.39 -19.54 -36.20
N GLY A 192 38.41 -19.93 -35.44
CA GLY A 192 39.78 -19.45 -35.55
C GLY A 192 40.73 -20.64 -35.64
N ALA A 193 41.35 -20.81 -36.81
CA ALA A 193 42.28 -21.87 -37.13
C ALA A 193 43.60 -21.77 -36.32
N ALA A 194 44.16 -22.93 -35.98
CA ALA A 194 45.45 -23.08 -35.31
C ALA A 194 46.64 -22.80 -36.25
N PRO A 195 47.81 -22.36 -35.74
CA PRO A 195 49.03 -22.31 -36.52
C PRO A 195 49.79 -23.65 -36.44
N ALA A 196 50.28 -24.11 -37.59
CA ALA A 196 51.18 -25.24 -37.71
C ALA A 196 52.62 -24.83 -37.36
N HIS A 197 53.30 -25.69 -36.60
CA HIS A 197 54.74 -25.64 -36.40
C HIS A 197 55.51 -25.98 -37.69
N ARG A 198 56.49 -25.15 -38.05
CA ARG A 198 57.85 -25.54 -38.44
C ARG A 198 58.79 -24.35 -38.34
#